data_AF-A0A958I7U5-F1
#
_entry.id   AF-A0A958I7U5-F1
#
_cell.length_a   1.000
_cell.length_b   1.000
_cell.length_c   1.000
_cell.angle_alpha   90.00
_cell.angle_beta   90.00
_cell.angle_gamma   90.00
#
_symmetry.space_group_name_H-M   'P 1'
#
loop_
_entity.id
_entity.type
_entity.pdbx_description
1 polymer ?
#
loop_
_entity_poly.entity_id
_entity_poly.type
_entity_poly.pdbx_seq_one_letter_code
_entity_poly.pdbx_strand_id
1 'polypeptide(L)'
;SQRFSIDYDLPSLAFYRSLRRINPSPFMFHLSLDGFELVGASPEILVRVRDSQVTIRALAGTRKRGATPEEDKALEAELLADEKECAEHLMLVDLGRNDVGRVSEYGSVKVTDQFIVEYYSHVMHIVSNIVGKLKSSLDIVDALFAGFPAGTLSGAPKVRAMEIIDEVEVSRRGAYAGGVGYLSANGTLDTCIAIRTAL
;
A
#
# COMPACT_ATOMS: atom_id res chain seq x y z
N SER A 1 8.76 -6.26 -11.79
CA SER A 1 8.46 -7.37 -10.85
C SER A 1 8.59 -8.69 -11.59
N GLN A 2 8.63 -9.81 -10.88
CA GLN A 2 8.71 -11.15 -11.47
C GLN A 2 7.81 -12.11 -10.70
N ARG A 3 7.20 -13.08 -11.38
CA ARG A 3 6.30 -14.06 -10.79
C ARG A 3 7.03 -15.37 -10.51
N PHE A 4 6.89 -15.85 -9.28
CA PHE A 4 7.33 -17.19 -8.88
C PHE A 4 6.10 -18.07 -8.65
N SER A 5 6.25 -19.36 -8.91
CA SER A 5 5.22 -20.37 -8.69
C SER A 5 5.86 -21.64 -8.13
N ILE A 6 5.11 -22.34 -7.28
CA ILE A 6 5.47 -23.64 -6.73
C ILE A 6 4.18 -24.44 -6.60
N ASP A 7 4.25 -25.75 -6.79
CA ASP A 7 3.15 -26.64 -6.48
C ASP A 7 2.87 -26.61 -4.98
N TYR A 8 1.59 -26.50 -4.59
CA TYR A 8 1.17 -26.37 -3.20
C TYR A 8 -0.07 -27.20 -2.92
N ASP A 9 0.14 -28.37 -2.30
CA ASP A 9 -0.93 -29.37 -2.08
C ASP A 9 -1.63 -29.25 -0.71
N LEU A 10 -1.29 -28.23 0.08
CA LEU A 10 -1.90 -28.00 1.38
C LEU A 10 -3.09 -27.03 1.26
N PRO A 11 -4.05 -27.06 2.21
CA PRO A 11 -5.15 -26.09 2.21
C PRO A 11 -4.64 -24.65 2.34
N SER A 12 -5.19 -23.72 1.58
CA SER A 12 -4.84 -22.28 1.64
C SER A 12 -4.98 -21.67 3.04
N LEU A 13 -5.92 -22.17 3.85
CA LEU A 13 -6.07 -21.77 5.25
C LEU A 13 -4.81 -22.11 6.09
N ALA A 14 -4.12 -23.21 5.78
CA ALA A 14 -2.85 -23.55 6.43
C ALA A 14 -1.74 -22.56 6.06
N PHE A 15 -1.70 -22.12 4.79
CA PHE A 15 -0.82 -21.04 4.34
C PHE A 15 -1.13 -19.73 5.07
N TYR A 16 -2.40 -19.32 5.14
CA TYR A 16 -2.85 -18.12 5.85
C TYR A 16 -2.41 -18.12 7.31
N ARG A 17 -2.59 -19.24 8.03
CA ARG A 17 -2.17 -19.38 9.43
C ARG A 17 -0.67 -19.22 9.61
N SER A 18 0.12 -19.79 8.69
CA SER A 18 1.58 -19.68 8.71
C SER A 18 2.03 -18.24 8.44
N LEU A 19 1.43 -17.60 7.43
CA LEU A 19 1.69 -16.21 7.07
C LEU A 19 1.37 -15.28 8.25
N ARG A 20 0.21 -15.44 8.89
CA ARG A 20 -0.21 -14.66 10.06
C ARG A 20 0.76 -14.78 11.24
N ARG A 21 1.39 -15.95 11.42
CA ARG A 21 2.34 -16.19 12.52
C ARG A 21 3.70 -15.56 12.28
N ILE A 22 4.22 -15.68 11.06
CA ILE A 22 5.58 -15.24 10.72
C ILE A 22 5.60 -13.73 10.42
N ASN A 23 4.50 -13.24 9.85
CA ASN A 23 4.44 -12.01 9.09
C ASN A 23 3.11 -11.26 9.30
N PRO A 24 2.70 -11.02 10.55
CA PRO A 24 1.46 -10.29 10.83
C PRO A 24 1.54 -8.90 10.20
N SER A 25 0.46 -8.49 9.53
CA SER A 25 0.36 -7.19 8.87
C SER A 25 -1.00 -6.57 9.17
N PRO A 26 -1.18 -5.25 9.03
CA PRO A 26 -2.46 -4.59 9.30
C PRO A 26 -3.60 -5.14 8.44
N PHE A 27 -3.29 -5.65 7.23
CA PHE A 27 -4.26 -6.23 6.32
C PHE A 27 -3.94 -7.70 6.04
N MET A 28 -4.60 -8.58 6.79
CA MET A 28 -4.57 -10.01 6.56
C MET A 28 -5.85 -10.44 5.84
N PHE A 29 -5.74 -11.24 4.79
CA PHE A 29 -6.92 -11.74 4.08
C PHE A 29 -6.72 -13.18 3.59
N HIS A 30 -7.84 -13.91 3.59
CA HIS A 30 -8.02 -15.23 2.97
C HIS A 30 -9.37 -15.18 2.25
N LEU A 31 -9.34 -15.15 0.92
CA LEU A 31 -10.51 -15.11 0.07
C LEU A 31 -10.59 -16.44 -0.67
N SER A 32 -11.61 -17.24 -0.37
CA SER A 32 -11.96 -18.41 -1.16
C SER A 32 -13.05 -17.98 -2.13
N LEU A 33 -12.68 -17.82 -3.40
CA LEU A 33 -13.53 -17.32 -4.47
C LEU A 33 -13.80 -18.43 -5.48
N ASP A 34 -14.79 -18.21 -6.36
CA ASP A 34 -15.10 -19.21 -7.38
C ASP A 34 -13.91 -19.35 -8.36
N GLY A 35 -13.29 -20.54 -8.35
CA GLY A 35 -12.17 -20.91 -9.21
C GLY A 35 -10.76 -20.57 -8.70
N PHE A 36 -10.59 -19.81 -7.60
CA PHE A 36 -9.26 -19.52 -7.04
C PHE A 36 -9.31 -19.04 -5.59
N GLU A 37 -8.16 -19.08 -4.92
CA GLU A 37 -8.02 -18.59 -3.54
C GLU A 37 -6.94 -17.52 -3.47
N LEU A 38 -7.18 -16.46 -2.70
CA LEU A 38 -6.22 -15.37 -2.53
C LEU A 38 -5.84 -15.22 -1.05
N VAL A 39 -4.57 -15.35 -0.74
CA VAL A 39 -4.06 -15.33 0.64
C VAL A 39 -2.95 -14.29 0.78
N GLY A 40 -3.13 -13.29 1.64
CA GLY A 40 -2.16 -12.20 1.74
C GLY A 40 -2.03 -11.54 3.10
N ALA A 41 -0.93 -10.83 3.26
CA ALA A 41 -0.56 -10.05 4.44
C ALA A 41 0.05 -8.72 3.97
N SER A 42 -0.82 -7.79 3.59
CA SER A 42 -0.41 -6.50 3.05
C SER A 42 -0.02 -5.52 4.16
N PRO A 43 1.14 -4.86 4.04
CA PRO A 43 1.55 -3.81 4.97
C PRO A 43 0.90 -2.46 4.67
N GLU A 44 0.31 -2.27 3.48
CA GLU A 44 0.07 -0.95 2.92
C GLU A 44 -1.39 -0.76 2.47
N ILE A 45 -1.97 0.38 2.85
CA ILE A 45 -3.29 0.83 2.40
C ILE A 45 -3.18 1.25 0.93
N LEU A 46 -4.16 0.86 0.12
CA LEU A 46 -4.31 1.41 -1.23
C LEU A 46 -5.11 2.72 -1.18
N VAL A 47 -6.41 2.63 -0.87
CA VAL A 47 -7.29 3.79 -0.62
C VAL A 47 -8.26 3.45 0.50
N ARG A 48 -8.46 4.40 1.40
CA ARG A 48 -9.51 4.34 2.43
C ARG A 48 -10.43 5.54 2.32
N VAL A 49 -11.74 5.31 2.48
CA VAL A 49 -12.75 6.35 2.71
C VAL A 49 -13.52 6.02 3.98
N ARG A 50 -13.51 6.92 4.95
CA ARG A 50 -14.35 6.86 6.16
C ARG A 50 -14.88 8.26 6.47
N ASP A 51 -16.16 8.38 6.76
CA ASP A 51 -16.81 9.67 7.08
C ASP A 51 -16.49 10.76 6.04
N SER A 52 -16.54 10.39 4.75
CA SER A 52 -16.17 11.23 3.61
C SER A 52 -14.71 11.72 3.59
N GLN A 53 -13.82 11.15 4.40
CA GLN A 53 -12.38 11.41 4.34
C GLN A 53 -11.68 10.35 3.50
N VAL A 54 -11.12 10.77 2.36
CA VAL A 54 -10.21 9.95 1.54
C VAL A 54 -8.83 9.95 2.19
N THR A 55 -8.21 8.78 2.29
CA THR A 55 -6.88 8.60 2.86
C THR A 55 -6.04 7.69 1.96
N ILE A 56 -4.84 8.14 1.62
CA ILE A 56 -3.76 7.36 1.03
C ILE A 56 -2.56 7.49 1.95
N ARG A 57 -1.77 6.42 2.06
CA ARG A 57 -0.52 6.41 2.82
C ARG A 57 0.64 6.24 1.86
N ALA A 58 1.65 7.08 1.96
CA ALA A 58 2.93 6.86 1.30
C ALA A 58 3.80 6.02 2.25
N LEU A 59 4.32 4.90 1.77
CA LEU A 59 5.31 4.07 2.45
C LEU A 59 6.55 3.96 1.57
N ALA A 60 7.69 4.44 2.05
CA ALA A 60 8.99 4.28 1.40
C ALA A 60 10.10 4.36 2.43
N GLY A 61 11.34 4.14 2.03
CA GLY A 61 12.42 4.02 2.99
C GLY A 61 12.35 2.67 3.70
N THR A 62 13.44 1.92 3.73
CA THR A 62 13.47 0.67 4.51
C THR A 62 14.76 0.54 5.29
N ARG A 63 14.65 0.17 6.56
CA ARG A 63 15.75 -0.41 7.35
C ARG A 63 15.27 -1.67 8.07
N LYS A 64 16.18 -2.60 8.33
CA LYS A 64 15.93 -3.75 9.20
C LYS A 64 15.65 -3.25 10.63
N ARG A 65 15.01 -4.07 11.45
CA ARG A 65 14.98 -3.83 12.91
C ARG A 65 16.36 -4.05 13.53
N GLY A 66 16.72 -3.23 14.51
CA GLY A 66 17.92 -3.38 15.32
C GLY A 66 17.82 -4.57 16.27
N ALA A 67 18.96 -5.17 16.63
CA ALA A 67 19.02 -6.24 17.62
C ALA A 67 18.85 -5.70 19.06
N THR A 68 19.13 -4.41 19.28
CA THR A 68 18.90 -3.71 20.55
C THR A 68 18.10 -2.42 20.32
N PRO A 69 17.45 -1.86 21.36
CA PRO A 69 16.75 -0.58 21.25
C PRO A 69 17.64 0.58 20.77
N GLU A 70 18.93 0.55 21.10
CA GLU A 70 19.91 1.56 20.69
C GLU A 70 20.25 1.41 19.20
N GLU A 71 20.47 0.19 18.72
CA GLU A 71 20.66 -0.07 17.28
C GLU A 71 19.41 0.32 16.48
N ASP A 72 18.22 0.01 17.00
CA ASP A 72 16.94 0.31 16.33
C ASP A 72 16.74 1.83 16.17
N LYS A 73 17.06 2.62 17.19
CA LYS A 73 17.04 4.10 17.13
C LYS A 73 18.13 4.67 16.22
N ALA A 74 19.31 4.05 16.17
CA ALA A 74 20.36 4.48 15.27
C ALA A 74 19.96 4.25 13.80
N LEU A 75 19.32 3.11 13.50
CA LEU A 75 18.79 2.80 12.17
C LEU A 75 17.61 3.72 11.78
N GLU A 76 16.76 4.09 12.72
CA GLU A 76 15.71 5.11 12.52
C GLU A 76 16.32 6.45 12.12
N ALA A 77 17.31 6.93 12.89
CA ALA A 77 17.98 8.20 12.62
C ALA A 77 18.75 8.17 11.28
N GLU A 78 19.39 7.04 10.96
CA GLU A 78 20.04 6.83 9.67
C GLU A 78 19.04 6.89 8.51
N LEU A 79 17.89 6.23 8.64
CA LEU A 79 16.84 6.23 7.62
C LEU A 79 16.30 7.64 7.35
N LEU A 80 16.07 8.43 8.39
CA LEU A 80 15.58 9.81 8.27
C LEU A 80 16.65 10.80 7.78
N ALA A 81 17.94 10.45 7.91
CA ALA A 81 19.05 11.23 7.38
C ALA A 81 19.43 10.85 5.95
N ASP A 82 18.91 9.74 5.43
CA ASP A 82 19.19 9.26 4.07
C ASP A 82 18.46 10.13 3.04
N GLU A 83 19.21 11.02 2.38
CA GLU A 83 18.69 11.96 1.39
C GLU A 83 17.98 11.25 0.22
N LYS A 84 18.45 10.05 -0.17
CA LYS A 84 17.85 9.28 -1.25
C LYS A 84 16.48 8.76 -0.83
N GLU A 85 16.40 8.12 0.32
CA GLU A 85 15.14 7.54 0.81
C GLU A 85 14.11 8.64 1.11
N CYS A 86 14.55 9.78 1.65
CA CYS A 86 13.69 10.95 1.86
C CYS A 86 13.16 11.54 0.56
N ALA A 87 13.99 11.61 -0.50
CA ALA A 87 13.57 12.11 -1.81
C ALA A 87 12.57 11.17 -2.50
N GLU A 88 12.81 9.87 -2.46
CA GLU A 88 11.87 8.86 -2.97
C GLU A 88 10.53 8.92 -2.22
N HIS A 89 10.58 9.08 -0.89
CA HIS A 89 9.38 9.24 -0.08
C HIS A 89 8.60 10.52 -0.42
N LEU A 90 9.30 11.66 -0.56
CA LEU A 90 8.67 12.93 -0.92
C LEU A 90 7.93 12.84 -2.26
N MET A 91 8.55 12.19 -3.25
CA MET A 91 7.93 11.94 -4.55
C MET A 91 6.60 11.18 -4.41
N LEU A 92 6.55 10.17 -3.55
CA LEU A 92 5.33 9.40 -3.28
C LEU A 92 4.29 10.19 -2.50
N VAL A 93 4.70 11.07 -1.58
CA VAL A 93 3.80 12.02 -0.92
C VAL A 93 3.15 12.95 -1.95
N ASP A 94 3.92 13.51 -2.88
CA ASP A 94 3.38 14.40 -3.91
C ASP A 94 2.46 13.68 -4.90
N LEU A 95 2.81 12.44 -5.28
CA LEU A 95 1.93 11.60 -6.09
C LEU A 95 0.61 11.31 -5.34
N GLY A 96 0.68 10.95 -4.05
CA GLY A 96 -0.50 10.73 -3.20
C GLY A 96 -1.36 11.99 -3.05
N ARG A 97 -0.75 13.18 -2.90
CA ARG A 97 -1.45 14.47 -2.88
C ARG A 97 -2.19 14.72 -4.19
N ASN A 98 -1.57 14.40 -5.34
CA ASN A 98 -2.23 14.53 -6.63
C ASN A 98 -3.44 13.59 -6.74
N ASP A 99 -3.27 12.33 -6.35
CA ASP A 99 -4.31 11.31 -6.38
C ASP A 99 -5.51 11.69 -5.49
N VAL A 100 -5.27 12.02 -4.22
CA VAL A 100 -6.31 12.48 -3.29
C VAL A 100 -6.96 13.78 -3.79
N GLY A 101 -6.18 14.70 -4.37
CA GLY A 101 -6.67 15.98 -4.87
C GLY A 101 -7.67 15.89 -6.02
N ARG A 102 -7.62 14.84 -6.86
CA ARG A 102 -8.59 14.65 -7.95
C ARG A 102 -10.03 14.52 -7.44
N VAL A 103 -10.20 13.88 -6.28
CA VAL A 103 -11.50 13.53 -5.71
C VAL A 103 -11.89 14.35 -4.48
N SER A 104 -11.00 15.21 -3.99
CA SER A 104 -11.23 15.96 -2.75
C SER A 104 -11.71 17.40 -2.99
N GLU A 105 -12.49 17.94 -2.05
CA GLU A 105 -12.89 19.35 -2.02
C GLU A 105 -11.65 20.26 -2.07
N TYR A 106 -11.75 21.39 -2.79
CA TYR A 106 -10.66 22.35 -2.90
C TYR A 106 -10.20 22.82 -1.51
N GLY A 107 -8.88 22.83 -1.30
CA GLY A 107 -8.27 23.22 -0.02
C GLY A 107 -8.38 22.19 1.11
N SER A 108 -9.02 21.04 0.90
CA SER A 108 -9.16 20.00 1.94
C SER A 108 -7.98 19.04 2.03
N VAL A 109 -7.15 18.95 0.98
CA VAL A 109 -6.01 18.02 0.93
C VAL A 109 -4.93 18.46 1.92
N LYS A 110 -4.55 17.57 2.82
CA LYS A 110 -3.52 17.79 3.83
C LYS A 110 -2.62 16.56 3.93
N VAL A 111 -1.34 16.80 4.22
CA VAL A 111 -0.44 15.76 4.68
C VAL A 111 -0.35 15.90 6.20
N THR A 112 -0.83 14.91 6.94
CA THR A 112 -0.91 15.00 8.41
C THR A 112 0.37 14.53 9.06
N ASP A 113 0.53 13.22 9.22
CA ASP A 113 1.75 12.59 9.71
C ASP A 113 2.75 12.58 8.57
N GLN A 114 3.91 13.18 8.76
CA GLN A 114 4.91 13.40 7.71
C GLN A 114 6.26 12.89 8.15
N PHE A 115 6.87 12.04 7.32
CA PHE A 115 8.21 11.49 7.55
C PHE A 115 8.36 10.85 8.93
N ILE A 116 7.29 10.19 9.40
CA ILE A 116 7.35 9.41 10.64
C ILE A 116 7.89 8.02 10.34
N VAL A 117 8.57 7.39 11.29
CA VAL A 117 9.01 6.00 11.13
C VAL A 117 7.98 5.06 11.77
N GLU A 118 7.48 4.12 10.98
CA GLU A 118 6.65 3.03 11.46
C GLU A 118 7.44 1.73 11.56
N TYR A 119 7.27 1.06 12.68
CA TYR A 119 7.97 -0.19 13.01
C TYR A 119 7.10 -1.40 12.68
N TYR A 120 7.63 -2.28 11.83
CA TYR A 120 7.07 -3.59 11.52
C TYR A 120 7.89 -4.69 12.20
N SER A 121 7.44 -5.94 12.07
CA SER A 121 8.08 -7.08 12.75
C SER A 121 9.56 -7.25 12.43
N HIS A 122 9.95 -7.00 11.17
CA HIS A 122 11.31 -7.25 10.68
C HIS A 122 11.98 -6.01 10.09
N VAL A 123 11.21 -4.97 9.78
CA VAL A 123 11.68 -3.74 9.13
C VAL A 123 11.01 -2.50 9.71
N MET A 124 11.48 -1.33 9.35
CA MET A 124 10.85 -0.04 9.58
C MET A 124 10.77 0.76 8.27
N HIS A 125 9.77 1.63 8.14
CA HIS A 125 9.53 2.45 6.96
C HIS A 125 9.27 3.91 7.30
N ILE A 126 9.64 4.82 6.40
CA ILE A 126 9.16 6.20 6.42
C ILE A 126 7.72 6.20 5.94
N VAL A 127 6.85 6.88 6.67
CA VAL A 127 5.42 6.92 6.41
C VAL A 127 4.91 8.35 6.43
N SER A 128 4.05 8.66 5.48
CA SER A 128 3.27 9.89 5.48
C SER A 128 1.80 9.62 5.16
N ASN A 129 0.90 10.31 5.84
CA ASN A 129 -0.54 10.20 5.64
C ASN A 129 -1.05 11.39 4.81
N ILE A 130 -1.73 11.10 3.70
CA ILE A 130 -2.35 12.08 2.83
C ILE A 130 -3.86 11.93 2.94
N VAL A 131 -4.54 13.00 3.34
CA VAL A 131 -5.99 13.01 3.57
C VAL A 131 -6.65 14.11 2.76
N GLY A 132 -7.92 13.93 2.41
CA GLY A 132 -8.75 14.94 1.78
C GLY A 132 -10.24 14.65 2.00
N LYS A 133 -11.09 15.66 1.89
CA LYS A 133 -12.54 15.49 2.03
C LYS A 133 -13.14 15.17 0.66
N LEU A 134 -13.74 13.99 0.50
CA LEU A 134 -14.37 13.55 -0.74
C LEU A 134 -15.41 14.59 -1.20
N LYS A 135 -15.38 14.95 -2.49
CA LYS A 135 -16.39 15.84 -3.10
C LYS A 135 -17.76 15.19 -2.98
N SER A 136 -18.78 15.99 -2.62
CA SER A 136 -20.17 15.52 -2.51
C SER A 136 -20.77 14.98 -3.82
N SER A 137 -20.16 15.31 -4.96
CA SER A 137 -20.57 14.83 -6.29
C SER A 137 -19.91 13.50 -6.71
N LEU A 138 -19.01 12.95 -5.88
CA LEU A 138 -18.25 11.74 -6.15
C LEU A 138 -18.53 10.68 -5.09
N ASP A 139 -18.27 9.43 -5.42
CA ASP A 139 -18.46 8.30 -4.52
C ASP A 139 -17.14 7.60 -4.14
N ILE A 140 -17.27 6.51 -3.39
CA ILE A 140 -16.13 5.71 -2.93
C ILE A 140 -15.42 4.96 -4.07
N VAL A 141 -16.09 4.70 -5.20
CA VAL A 141 -15.50 4.07 -6.37
C VAL A 141 -14.63 5.07 -7.11
N ASP A 142 -15.08 6.32 -7.25
CA ASP A 142 -14.26 7.42 -7.76
C ASP A 142 -12.97 7.58 -6.92
N ALA A 143 -13.10 7.53 -5.59
CA ALA A 143 -11.97 7.63 -4.68
C ALA A 143 -10.98 6.46 -4.86
N LEU A 144 -11.47 5.23 -5.01
CA LEU A 144 -10.63 4.06 -5.27
C LEU A 144 -9.79 4.23 -6.55
N PHE A 145 -10.44 4.61 -7.66
CA PHE A 145 -9.74 4.79 -8.94
C PHE A 145 -8.81 6.00 -8.95
N ALA A 146 -9.03 6.98 -8.08
CA ALA A 146 -8.09 8.07 -7.91
C ALA A 146 -6.76 7.60 -7.30
N GLY A 147 -6.75 6.67 -6.34
CA GLY A 147 -5.50 6.14 -5.80
C GLY A 147 -4.90 4.98 -6.62
N PHE A 148 -5.70 4.31 -7.44
CA PHE A 148 -5.29 3.08 -8.13
C PHE A 148 -4.50 3.31 -9.43
N PRO A 149 -3.50 2.45 -9.75
CA PRO A 149 -2.75 1.61 -8.81
C PRO A 149 -1.84 2.47 -7.91
N ALA A 150 -1.38 1.89 -6.81
CA ALA A 150 -0.51 2.58 -5.87
C ALA A 150 0.83 2.99 -6.50
N GLY A 151 1.28 4.20 -6.18
CA GLY A 151 2.53 4.77 -6.68
C GLY A 151 3.78 3.94 -6.37
N THR A 152 3.80 3.28 -5.21
CA THR A 152 4.86 2.38 -4.75
C THR A 152 5.02 1.14 -5.63
N LEU A 153 3.97 0.77 -6.40
CA LEU A 153 3.97 -0.41 -7.26
C LEU A 153 3.91 -0.08 -8.76
N SER A 154 3.58 1.16 -9.12
CA SER A 154 3.65 1.65 -10.49
C SER A 154 4.93 2.44 -10.77
N GLY A 155 5.24 3.45 -9.95
CA GLY A 155 6.21 4.51 -10.20
C GLY A 155 5.57 5.87 -10.48
N ALA A 156 6.41 6.89 -10.72
CA ALA A 156 6.02 8.26 -11.02
C ALA A 156 6.83 8.82 -12.21
N PRO A 157 6.21 9.49 -13.21
CA PRO A 157 4.77 9.65 -13.43
C PRO A 157 4.04 8.32 -13.69
N LYS A 158 2.86 8.14 -13.09
CA LYS A 158 2.16 6.84 -13.01
C LYS A 158 1.92 6.18 -14.37
N VAL A 159 1.38 6.94 -15.34
CA VAL A 159 1.07 6.42 -16.68
C VAL A 159 2.33 5.92 -17.39
N ARG A 160 3.38 6.74 -17.46
CA ARG A 160 4.62 6.34 -18.14
C ARG A 160 5.29 5.15 -17.45
N ALA A 161 5.25 5.11 -16.12
CA ALA A 161 5.81 3.99 -15.38
C ALA A 161 5.04 2.68 -15.65
N MET A 162 3.70 2.74 -15.78
CA MET A 162 2.89 1.57 -16.17
C MET A 162 3.14 1.12 -17.61
N GLU A 163 3.37 2.05 -18.55
CA GLU A 163 3.77 1.70 -19.92
C GLU A 163 5.11 0.93 -19.92
N ILE A 164 6.11 1.43 -19.20
CA ILE A 164 7.40 0.75 -19.07
C ILE A 164 7.24 -0.62 -18.41
N ILE A 165 6.39 -0.74 -17.39
CA ILE A 165 6.08 -2.03 -16.76
C ILE A 165 5.53 -3.03 -17.78
N ASP A 166 4.61 -2.61 -18.66
CA ASP A 166 4.05 -3.45 -19.72
C ASP A 166 5.08 -3.81 -20.78
N GLU A 167 6.04 -2.92 -21.07
CA GLU A 167 7.17 -3.17 -21.98
C GLU A 167 8.15 -4.22 -21.43
N VAL A 168 8.40 -4.24 -20.11
CA VAL A 168 9.49 -5.04 -19.51
C VAL A 168 9.04 -6.30 -18.76
N GLU A 169 7.79 -6.37 -18.29
CA GLU A 169 7.29 -7.54 -17.58
C GLU A 169 6.75 -8.60 -18.55
N VAL A 170 7.16 -9.86 -18.35
CA VAL A 170 6.82 -10.98 -19.26
C VAL A 170 5.34 -11.39 -19.16
N SER A 171 4.67 -11.05 -18.06
CA SER A 171 3.28 -11.46 -17.82
C SER A 171 2.50 -10.37 -17.12
N ARG A 172 1.20 -10.27 -17.42
CA ARG A 172 0.28 -9.39 -16.68
C ARG A 172 0.28 -9.73 -15.19
N ARG A 173 0.23 -8.68 -14.37
CA ARG A 173 0.29 -8.80 -12.90
C ARG A 173 -0.91 -9.48 -12.26
N GLY A 174 -2.08 -9.46 -12.91
CA GLY A 174 -3.30 -10.04 -12.34
C GLY A 174 -3.65 -9.36 -11.01
N ALA A 175 -3.79 -10.14 -9.94
CA ALA A 175 -4.05 -9.60 -8.61
C ALA A 175 -2.85 -8.82 -8.02
N TYR A 176 -1.61 -9.16 -8.40
CA TYR A 176 -0.42 -8.52 -7.84
C TYR A 176 -0.42 -7.00 -8.12
N ALA A 177 -0.08 -6.20 -7.10
CA ALA A 177 -0.15 -4.73 -7.11
C ALA A 177 -1.57 -4.15 -7.35
N GLY A 178 -2.60 -5.02 -7.32
CA GLY A 178 -4.00 -4.64 -7.31
C GLY A 178 -4.48 -4.15 -5.94
N GLY A 179 -5.80 -4.17 -5.73
CA GLY A 179 -6.44 -3.81 -4.46
C GLY A 179 -7.27 -4.95 -3.89
N VAL A 180 -7.19 -5.18 -2.58
CA VAL A 180 -8.07 -6.11 -1.83
C VAL A 180 -8.70 -5.36 -0.67
N GLY A 181 -10.00 -5.49 -0.49
CA GLY A 181 -10.71 -4.77 0.55
C GLY A 181 -12.23 -4.89 0.44
N TYR A 182 -12.94 -3.94 1.02
CA TYR A 182 -14.40 -3.90 0.98
C TYR A 182 -14.95 -2.51 0.68
N LEU A 183 -16.16 -2.50 0.13
CA LEU A 183 -17.02 -1.34 -0.05
C LEU A 183 -18.29 -1.60 0.76
N SER A 184 -18.69 -0.64 1.59
CA SER A 184 -19.86 -0.76 2.46
C SER A 184 -20.97 0.19 2.02
N ALA A 185 -22.23 -0.23 2.22
CA ALA A 185 -23.42 0.56 1.90
C ALA A 185 -23.49 1.91 2.63
N ASN A 186 -22.75 2.07 3.73
CA ASN A 186 -22.62 3.34 4.45
C ASN A 186 -21.56 4.30 3.86
N GLY A 187 -21.03 4.02 2.66
CA GLY A 187 -20.02 4.87 2.03
C GLY A 187 -18.62 4.72 2.61
N THR A 188 -18.33 3.59 3.27
CA THR A 188 -16.97 3.24 3.72
C THR A 188 -16.24 2.39 2.67
N LEU A 189 -14.99 2.73 2.42
CA LEU A 189 -14.03 1.95 1.61
C LEU A 189 -12.80 1.68 2.47
N ASP A 190 -12.33 0.44 2.50
CA ASP A 190 -11.03 0.11 3.10
C ASP A 190 -10.35 -0.92 2.20
N THR A 191 -9.27 -0.51 1.53
CA THR A 191 -8.51 -1.36 0.62
C THR A 191 -7.03 -1.32 0.94
N CYS A 192 -6.37 -2.46 0.75
CA CYS A 192 -4.94 -2.63 0.83
C CYS A 192 -4.36 -3.01 -0.52
N ILE A 193 -3.08 -2.78 -0.71
CA ILE A 193 -2.38 -3.18 -1.93
C ILE A 193 -2.17 -4.70 -1.90
N ALA A 194 -2.48 -5.39 -2.99
CA ALA A 194 -2.29 -6.83 -3.13
C ALA A 194 -0.81 -7.19 -3.38
N ILE A 195 -0.01 -7.04 -2.32
CA ILE A 195 1.39 -7.46 -2.25
C ILE A 195 1.56 -8.48 -1.14
N ARG A 196 2.65 -9.26 -1.18
CA ARG A 196 2.88 -10.37 -0.24
C ARG A 196 1.67 -11.32 -0.18
N THR A 197 1.23 -11.70 -1.38
CA THR A 197 -0.01 -12.42 -1.63
C THR A 197 0.28 -13.64 -2.49
N ALA A 198 -0.33 -14.77 -2.13
CA ALA A 198 -0.38 -15.98 -2.93
C ALA A 198 -1.76 -16.08 -3.61
N LEU A 199 -1.75 -16.54 -4.87
CA LEU A 199 -2.89 -16.82 -5.72
C LEU A 199 -2.82 -18.29 -6.16
#